data_AF-A0A3D4HRF6-F1
#
_entry.id   AF-A0A3D4HRF6-F1
#
_cell.length_a   1.000
_cell.length_b   1.000
_cell.length_c   1.000
_cell.angle_alpha   90.00
_cell.angle_beta   90.00
_cell.angle_gamma   90.00
#
_symmetry.space_group_name_H-M   'P 1'
#
loop_
_entity.id
_entity.type
_entity.pdbx_description
1 polymer ?
#
loop_
_entity_poly.entity_id
_entity_poly.type
_entity_poly.pdbx_seq_one_letter_code
_entity_poly.pdbx_strand_id
1 'polypeptide(L)' 'MSSQFDYGIFGGDLRQVHIAEALLQKGYKVAVYGLVQSVNHDNCSAVLTLHELFEKSSVL' A
#
# COMPACT_ATOMS: atom_id res chain seq x y z
N MET A 1 10.15 -15.58 6.22
CA MET A 1 9.15 -15.53 5.15
C MET A 1 9.27 -14.16 4.50
N SER A 2 9.39 -14.08 3.17
CA SER A 2 9.38 -12.79 2.48
C SER A 2 7.95 -12.26 2.44
N SER A 3 7.70 -11.06 2.95
CA SER A 3 6.39 -10.40 2.82
C SER A 3 6.02 -10.23 1.34
N GLN A 4 4.73 -10.23 1.03
CA GLN A 4 4.23 -10.09 -0.34
C GLN A 4 4.45 -8.68 -0.90
N PHE A 5 4.40 -7.67 -0.04
CA PHE A 5 4.57 -6.26 -0.36
C PHE A 5 5.73 -5.64 0.43
N ASP A 6 6.40 -4.67 -0.18
CA ASP A 6 7.47 -3.92 0.46
C ASP A 6 6.89 -2.94 1.49
N TYR A 7 5.78 -2.27 1.13
CA TYR A 7 5.12 -1.27 1.97
C TYR A 7 3.61 -1.50 2.05
N GLY A 8 3.04 -1.30 3.23
CA GLY A 8 1.61 -1.29 3.49
C GLY A 8 1.17 0.10 3.89
N ILE A 9 0.39 0.78 3.06
CA ILE A 9 -0.05 2.15 3.33
C ILE A 9 -1.53 2.15 3.73
N PHE A 10 -1.83 2.78 4.86
CA PHE A 10 -3.20 2.87 5.37
C PHE A 10 -3.53 4.27 5.87
N GLY A 11 -4.79 4.67 5.68
CA GLY A 11 -5.28 5.98 6.13
C GLY A 11 -6.00 6.74 5.02
N GLY A 12 -6.96 7.57 5.41
CA GLY A 12 -7.95 8.16 4.51
C GLY A 12 -7.68 9.61 4.13
N ASP A 13 -6.42 10.05 4.04
CA ASP A 13 -6.10 11.40 3.55
C ASP A 13 -5.18 11.35 2.32
N LEU A 14 -4.97 12.52 1.70
CA LEU A 14 -4.21 12.61 0.44
C LEU A 14 -2.73 12.30 0.63
N ARG A 15 -2.19 12.42 1.86
CA ARG A 15 -0.77 12.13 2.11
C ARG A 15 -0.49 10.65 1.86
N GLN A 16 -1.38 9.76 2.30
CA GLN A 16 -1.21 8.32 2.09
C GLN A 16 -1.31 7.96 0.59
N VAL A 17 -2.18 8.62 -0.16
CA VAL A 17 -2.27 8.46 -1.62
C VAL A 17 -0.92 8.83 -2.27
N HIS A 18 -0.38 10.01 -1.96
CA HIS A 18 0.89 10.46 -2.53
C HIS A 18 2.09 9.64 -2.09
N ILE A 19 2.10 9.12 -0.85
CA ILE A 19 3.13 8.20 -0.38
C ILE A 19 3.08 6.91 -1.20
N ALA A 20 1.90 6.33 -1.40
CA ALA A 20 1.75 5.12 -2.21
C ALA A 20 2.22 5.35 -3.66
N GLU A 21 1.80 6.45 -4.30
CA GLU A 21 2.23 6.80 -5.66
C GLU A 21 3.76 6.97 -5.76
N ALA A 22 4.39 7.68 -4.81
CA ALA A 22 5.82 7.91 -4.81
C ALA A 22 6.64 6.61 -4.64
N LEU A 23 6.13 5.67 -3.84
CA LEU A 23 6.75 4.35 -3.66
C LEU A 23 6.59 3.47 -4.91
N LEU A 24 5.39 3.48 -5.52
CA LEU A 24 5.13 2.76 -6.76
C LEU A 24 6.01 3.26 -7.91
N GLN A 25 6.20 4.59 -8.04
CA GLN A 25 7.11 5.19 -9.02
C GLN A 25 8.58 4.75 -8.85
N LYS A 26 8.98 4.37 -7.63
CA LYS A 26 10.30 3.82 -7.34
C LYS A 26 10.40 2.31 -7.61
N GLY A 27 9.30 1.68 -8.02
CA GLY A 27 9.24 0.26 -8.37
C GLY A 27 8.88 -0.69 -7.23
N TYR A 28 8.51 -0.16 -6.05
CA TYR A 28 8.11 -1.00 -4.91
C TYR A 28 6.72 -1.61 -5.08
N LYS A 29 6.50 -2.76 -4.43
CA LYS A 29 5.19 -3.38 -4.27
C LYS A 29 4.47 -2.79 -3.06
N VAL A 30 3.28 -2.24 -3.27
CA VAL A 30 2.53 -1.53 -2.24
C VAL A 30 1.16 -2.17 -2.02
N ALA A 31 0.85 -2.52 -0.79
CA ALA A 31 -0.52 -2.82 -0.35
C ALA A 31 -1.18 -1.54 0.19
N VAL A 32 -2.46 -1.34 -0.10
CA VAL A 32 -3.20 -0.16 0.37
C VAL A 32 -4.50 -0.53 1.08
N TYR A 33 -4.85 0.21 2.13
CA TYR A 33 -6.12 0.06 2.84
C TYR A 33 -6.73 1.41 3.22
N GLY A 34 -8.00 1.61 2.87
CA GLY A 34 -8.78 2.77 3.33
C GLY A 34 -8.30 4.13 2.82
N LEU A 35 -7.66 4.17 1.65
CA LEU A 35 -7.25 5.43 1.01
C LEU A 35 -8.45 6.25 0.55
N VAL A 36 -8.32 7.58 0.61
CA VAL A 36 -9.35 8.51 0.14
C VAL A 36 -9.56 8.47 -1.38
N GLN A 37 -8.53 8.03 -2.11
CA GLN A 37 -8.56 7.83 -3.56
C GLN A 37 -7.91 6.48 -3.90
N SER A 38 -8.46 5.82 -4.91
CA SER A 38 -7.88 4.58 -5.45
C SER A 38 -6.59 4.87 -6.19
N VAL A 39 -5.57 4.05 -5.98
CA VAL A 39 -4.30 4.11 -6.71
C VAL A 39 -4.24 2.95 -7.70
N ASN A 40 -4.25 3.26 -9.00
CA ASN A 40 -4.21 2.28 -10.08
C ASN A 40 -2.78 2.12 -10.59
N HIS A 41 -2.14 1.01 -10.24
CA HIS A 41 -0.77 0.68 -10.67
C HIS A 41 -0.55 -0.83 -10.57
N ASP A 42 0.24 -1.42 -11.48
CA ASP A 42 0.45 -2.88 -11.54
C ASP A 42 1.08 -3.46 -10.27
N ASN A 43 1.92 -2.67 -9.59
CA ASN A 43 2.54 -3.02 -8.31
C ASN A 43 1.72 -2.63 -7.06
N CYS A 44 0.48 -2.14 -7.24
CA CYS A 44 -0.42 -1.77 -6.16
C CYS A 44 -1.50 -2.83 -5.97
N SER A 45 -1.88 -3.12 -4.72
CA SER A 45 -3.03 -3.97 -4.43
C SER A 45 -3.79 -3.46 -3.22
N ALA A 46 -5.10 -3.26 -3.38
CA ALA A 46 -5.97 -2.95 -2.25
C ALA A 46 -6.25 -4.23 -1.44
N VAL A 47 -6.10 -4.14 -0.12
CA VAL A 47 -6.45 -5.23 0.81
C VAL A 47 -7.75 -4.90 1.54
N LEU A 48 -8.42 -5.91 2.08
CA LEU A 48 -9.76 -5.77 2.64
C LEU A 48 -9.77 -5.42 4.14
N THR A 49 -8.67 -5.66 4.85
CA THR A 49 -8.55 -5.39 6.29
C THR A 49 -7.17 -4.86 6.66
N LEU A 50 -7.08 -4.11 7.77
CA LEU A 50 -5.79 -3.70 8.34
C LEU A 50 -4.94 -4.90 8.75
N HIS A 51 -5.56 -5.97 9.24
CA HIS A 51 -4.83 -7.20 9.61
C HIS A 51 -4.13 -7.81 8.39
N GLU A 52 -4.84 -7.90 7.26
CA GLU A 52 -4.26 -8.36 6.00
C GLU A 52 -3.09 -7.47 5.53
N LEU A 53 -3.21 -6.14 5.69
CA LEU A 53 -2.14 -5.21 5.38
C LEU A 53 -0.89 -5.49 6.22
N PHE A 54 -1.05 -5.70 7.52
CA PHE A 54 0.05 -5.93 8.47
C PHE A 54 0.75 -7.27 8.23
N GLU A 55 0.01 -8.33 7.93
CA GLU A 55 0.59 -9.65 7.65
C GLU A 55 1.34 -9.71 6.31
N LYS A 56 0.92 -8.92 5.31
CA LYS A 56 1.44 -9.00 3.94
C LYS A 56 2.53 -7.99 3.61
N SER A 57 2.77 -7.00 4.47
CA SER A 57 3.69 -5.88 4.20
C SER A 57 4.94 -5.95 5.07
N SER A 58 6.08 -5.50 4.54
CA SER A 58 7.35 -5.46 5.31
C SER A 58 7.48 -4.19 6.15
N VAL A 59 6.96 -3.07 5.65
CA VAL A 59 7.01 -1.74 6.27
C VAL A 59 5.60 -1.15 6.26
N LEU A 60 5.26 -0.38 7.29
CA LEU A 60 3.96 0.31 7.47
C LEU A 60 4.14 1.82 7.47
#